data_AF-A0A9P7C9S9-F1
#
_entry.id   AF-A0A9P7C9S9-F1
#
_cell.length_a   1.000
_cell.length_b   1.000
_cell.length_c   1.000
_cell.angle_alpha   90.00
_cell.angle_beta   90.00
_cell.angle_gamma   90.00
#
_symmetry.space_group_name_H-M   'P 1'
#
loop_
_entity.id
_entity.type
_entity.pdbx_description
1 polymer ?
#
loop_
_entity_poly.entity_id
_entity_poly.type
_entity_poly.pdbx_seq_one_letter_code
_entity_poly.pdbx_strand_id
1 'polypeptide(L)'
;MLPLDRLPPTYPRASRSSWNKFWHVSIPHPARTILWRLYHSKLPTRSRLQRIMPRYIIDEGCMMCGAIETDEHFLWSCPVKRPIWDTLAQRFLEQPSILSFDQINRPFQTTVKTLSH
;
A
#
# COMPACT_ATOMS: atom_id res chain seq x y z
N MET A 1 -23.33 5.88 7.80
CA MET A 1 -22.32 4.82 7.56
C MET A 1 -22.26 4.56 6.07
N LEU A 2 -21.07 4.59 5.44
CA LEU A 2 -20.94 4.25 4.02
C LEU A 2 -21.34 2.77 3.82
N PRO A 3 -22.21 2.42 2.87
CA PRO A 3 -22.55 1.03 2.59
C PRO A 3 -21.29 0.26 2.20
N LEU A 4 -20.93 -0.75 2.99
CA LEU A 4 -19.81 -1.65 2.71
C LEU A 4 -20.02 -2.47 1.43
N ASP A 5 -21.20 -2.38 0.82
CA ASP A 5 -21.64 -3.17 -0.32
C ASP A 5 -21.12 -2.67 -1.68
N ARG A 6 -20.38 -1.55 -1.72
CA ARG A 6 -19.81 -0.98 -2.96
C ARG A 6 -18.28 -1.11 -3.05
N LEU A 7 -17.71 -2.20 -2.56
CA LEU A 7 -16.30 -2.52 -2.80
C LEU A 7 -16.16 -3.18 -4.19
N PRO A 8 -15.15 -2.82 -5.01
CA PRO A 8 -14.97 -3.36 -6.35
C PRO A 8 -14.89 -4.90 -6.36
N PRO A 9 -15.37 -5.58 -7.41
CA PRO A 9 -15.60 -7.03 -7.44
C PRO A 9 -14.31 -7.87 -7.44
N THR A 10 -13.15 -7.27 -7.71
CA THR A 10 -11.89 -7.99 -7.83
C THR A 10 -10.91 -7.57 -6.74
N TYR A 11 -11.05 -8.20 -5.57
CA TYR A 11 -9.95 -8.27 -4.62
C TYR A 11 -8.77 -8.97 -5.30
N PRO A 12 -7.53 -8.45 -5.24
CA PRO A 12 -6.38 -9.20 -5.72
C PRO A 12 -6.33 -10.50 -4.92
N ARG A 13 -6.55 -11.60 -5.66
CA ARG A 13 -6.73 -12.92 -5.07
C ARG A 13 -5.36 -13.50 -4.79
N ALA A 14 -4.68 -12.95 -3.77
CA ALA A 14 -3.51 -13.63 -3.21
C ALA A 14 -3.96 -15.02 -2.72
N SER A 15 -3.09 -16.01 -2.86
CA SER A 15 -3.41 -17.38 -2.49
C SER A 15 -3.70 -17.48 -0.98
N ARG A 16 -4.40 -18.54 -0.57
CA ARG A 16 -4.61 -18.84 0.86
C ARG A 16 -3.28 -18.89 1.63
N SER A 17 -2.22 -19.41 1.00
CA SER A 17 -0.88 -19.48 1.61
C SER A 17 -0.23 -18.11 1.76
N SER A 18 -0.39 -17.20 0.80
CA SER A 18 0.08 -15.80 0.93
C SER A 18 -0.64 -15.05 2.05
N TRP A 19 -1.95 -15.22 2.18
CA TRP A 19 -2.72 -14.60 3.27
C TRP A 19 -2.37 -15.18 4.63
N ASN A 20 -2.19 -16.50 4.74
CA ASN A 20 -1.73 -17.13 5.97
C ASN A 20 -0.38 -16.51 6.40
N LYS A 21 0.60 -16.42 5.49
CA LYS A 21 1.89 -15.75 5.76
C LYS A 21 1.71 -14.31 6.23
N PHE A 22 0.89 -13.52 5.52
CA PHE A 22 0.62 -12.12 5.88
C PHE A 22 0.16 -11.98 7.34
N TRP A 23 -0.72 -12.85 7.81
CA TRP A 23 -1.24 -12.81 9.18
C TRP A 23 -0.25 -13.29 10.23
N HIS A 24 0.65 -14.21 9.88
CA HIS A 24 1.66 -14.75 10.80
C HIS A 24 2.97 -13.96 10.84
N VAL A 25 3.19 -13.01 9.94
CA VAL A 25 4.37 -12.13 9.99
C VAL A 25 4.30 -11.23 11.24
N SER A 26 5.43 -11.20 11.96
CA SER A 26 5.63 -10.33 13.11
C SER A 26 5.87 -8.90 12.66
N ILE A 27 4.78 -8.16 12.48
CA ILE A 27 4.78 -6.72 12.22
C ILE A 27 3.82 -6.02 13.19
N PRO A 28 4.09 -4.75 13.53
CA PRO A 28 3.16 -3.94 14.32
C PRO A 28 1.77 -3.90 13.67
N HIS A 29 0.74 -3.93 14.50
CA HIS A 29 -0.65 -3.89 14.04
C HIS A 29 -0.94 -2.71 13.08
N PRO A 30 -0.46 -1.47 13.32
CA PRO A 30 -0.69 -0.36 12.40
C PRO A 30 -0.10 -0.60 11.00
N ALA A 31 1.10 -1.16 10.91
CA ALA A 31 1.74 -1.48 9.64
C ALA A 31 0.94 -2.54 8.87
N ARG A 32 0.44 -3.56 9.56
CA ARG A 32 -0.44 -4.59 8.97
C ARG A 32 -1.71 -3.98 8.38
N THR A 33 -2.36 -3.05 9.09
CA THR A 33 -3.57 -2.38 8.60
C THR A 33 -3.29 -1.58 7.32
N ILE A 34 -2.17 -0.85 7.26
CA ILE A 34 -1.79 -0.09 6.07
C ILE A 34 -1.54 -1.01 4.88
N LEU A 35 -0.77 -2.10 5.06
CA LEU A 35 -0.48 -3.07 4.01
C LEU A 35 -1.75 -3.77 3.50
N TRP A 36 -2.64 -4.19 4.41
CA TRP A 36 -3.93 -4.76 4.03
C TRP A 36 -4.73 -3.79 3.17
N ARG A 37 -4.81 -2.52 3.57
CA ARG A 37 -5.50 -1.49 2.79
C ARG A 37 -4.85 -1.27 1.44
N LEU A 38 -3.52 -1.22 1.36
CA LEU A 38 -2.78 -1.10 0.11
C LEU A 38 -3.12 -2.24 -0.84
N TYR A 39 -2.96 -3.49 -0.39
CA TYR A 39 -3.22 -4.67 -1.22
C TYR A 39 -4.66 -4.70 -1.74
N HIS A 40 -5.63 -4.19 -0.99
CA HIS A 40 -7.01 -4.13 -1.45
C HIS A 40 -7.39 -2.83 -2.17
N SER A 41 -6.42 -1.96 -2.47
CA SER A 41 -6.65 -0.61 -3.02
C SER A 41 -7.72 0.14 -2.21
N LYS A 42 -7.50 0.23 -0.90
CA LYS A 42 -8.37 0.85 0.13
C LYS A 42 -7.65 1.90 0.98
N LEU A 43 -6.53 2.44 0.53
CA LEU A 43 -5.91 3.56 1.24
C LEU A 43 -6.82 4.81 1.20
N PRO A 44 -6.76 5.70 2.18
CA PRO A 44 -7.60 6.90 2.19
C PRO A 44 -7.00 8.00 1.31
N THR A 45 -6.66 7.70 0.05
CA THR A 45 -6.05 8.68 -0.86
C THR A 45 -7.08 9.69 -1.36
N ARG A 46 -6.68 10.93 -1.64
CA ARG A 46 -7.59 11.96 -2.16
C ARG A 46 -8.26 11.54 -3.46
N SER A 47 -7.55 10.95 -4.44
CA SER A 47 -8.20 10.42 -5.65
C SER A 47 -9.29 9.40 -5.34
N ARG A 48 -9.07 8.50 -4.37
CA ARG A 48 -10.09 7.53 -3.97
C ARG A 48 -11.25 8.21 -3.24
N LEU A 49 -10.96 9.10 -2.30
CA LEU A 49 -11.95 9.80 -1.50
C LEU A 49 -12.84 10.70 -2.36
N GLN A 50 -12.25 11.40 -3.35
CA GLN A 50 -12.96 12.24 -4.30
C GLN A 50 -13.95 11.42 -5.13
N ARG A 51 -13.51 10.23 -5.60
CA ARG A 51 -14.39 9.28 -6.30
C ARG A 51 -15.56 8.77 -5.46
N ILE A 52 -15.38 8.51 -4.16
CA ILE A 52 -16.44 7.93 -3.30
C ILE A 52 -17.29 8.98 -2.57
N MET A 53 -16.76 10.18 -2.36
CA MET A 53 -17.39 11.28 -1.60
C MET A 53 -17.19 12.64 -2.31
N PRO A 54 -17.60 12.76 -3.59
CA PRO A 54 -17.30 13.95 -4.40
C PRO A 54 -17.93 15.24 -3.88
N ARG A 55 -18.98 15.15 -3.03
CA ARG A 55 -19.60 16.31 -2.39
C ARG A 55 -18.72 16.95 -1.31
N TYR A 56 -17.81 16.19 -0.71
CA TYR A 56 -16.96 16.64 0.40
C TYR A 56 -15.50 16.82 -0.02
N ILE A 57 -15.05 16.05 -1.01
CA ILE A 57 -13.67 16.02 -1.49
C ILE A 57 -13.72 16.44 -2.96
N ILE A 58 -13.44 17.72 -3.22
CA ILE A 58 -13.57 18.34 -4.54
C ILE A 58 -12.34 18.05 -5.40
N ASP A 59 -11.16 18.07 -4.78
CA ASP A 59 -9.86 17.86 -5.44
C ASP A 59 -9.22 16.52 -5.02
N GLU A 60 -8.48 15.94 -5.97
CA GLU A 60 -7.72 14.70 -5.82
C GLU A 60 -6.23 14.92 -5.49
N GLY A 61 -5.77 16.16 -5.40
CA GLY A 61 -4.38 16.52 -5.12
C GLY A 61 -3.91 16.18 -3.71
N CYS A 62 -2.66 15.76 -3.56
CA CYS A 62 -2.03 15.50 -2.28
C CYS A 62 -1.98 16.79 -1.45
N MET A 63 -2.41 16.71 -0.19
CA MET A 63 -2.40 17.87 0.71
C MET A 63 -1.02 18.44 1.00
N MET A 64 0.05 17.69 0.69
CA MET A 64 1.43 18.08 0.95
C MET A 64 2.10 18.75 -0.26
N CYS A 65 1.78 18.33 -1.48
CA CYS A 65 2.50 18.78 -2.69
C CYS A 65 1.62 19.08 -3.90
N GLY A 66 0.29 18.94 -3.79
CA GLY A 66 -0.68 19.28 -4.85
C GLY A 66 -0.79 18.31 -6.03
N ALA A 67 0.17 17.40 -6.23
CA ALA A 67 0.08 16.37 -7.28
C ALA A 67 -1.01 15.32 -6.97
N ILE A 68 -1.56 14.67 -8.01
CA ILE A 68 -2.62 13.65 -7.87
C ILE A 68 -2.23 12.56 -6.85
N GLU A 69 -3.08 12.32 -5.85
CA GLU A 69 -2.79 11.39 -4.76
C GLU A 69 -3.27 9.96 -5.06
N THR A 70 -2.41 9.18 -5.72
CA THR A 70 -2.55 7.72 -5.89
C THR A 70 -2.07 6.95 -4.66
N ASP A 71 -2.26 5.62 -4.63
CA ASP A 71 -1.75 4.76 -3.53
C ASP A 71 -0.21 4.84 -3.42
N GLU A 72 0.48 4.90 -4.56
CA GLU A 72 1.93 5.09 -4.62
C GLU A 72 2.33 6.47 -4.11
N HIS A 73 1.63 7.52 -4.51
CA HIS A 73 1.91 8.88 -4.06
C HIS A 73 1.66 9.05 -2.57
N PHE A 74 0.56 8.46 -2.08
CA PHE A 74 0.18 8.49 -0.67
C PHE A 74 1.23 7.84 0.22
N LEU A 75 1.81 6.71 -0.21
CA LEU A 75 2.83 6.01 0.58
C LEU A 75 4.24 6.53 0.32
N TRP A 76 4.63 6.72 -0.94
CA TRP A 76 6.05 6.75 -1.33
C TRP A 76 6.45 7.94 -2.21
N SER A 77 5.84 8.11 -3.39
CA SER A 77 6.38 8.96 -4.45
C SER A 77 6.17 10.47 -4.25
N CYS A 78 5.49 10.88 -3.19
CA CYS A 78 5.36 12.29 -2.83
C CYS A 78 6.74 12.91 -2.53
N PRO A 79 7.13 14.00 -3.21
CA PRO A 79 8.45 14.63 -3.03
C PRO A 79 8.70 15.13 -1.60
N VAL A 80 7.63 15.40 -0.84
CA VAL A 80 7.73 15.79 0.57
C VAL A 80 7.96 14.58 1.49
N LYS A 81 7.42 13.41 1.14
CA LYS A 81 7.54 12.17 1.93
C LYS A 81 8.83 11.40 1.62
N ARG A 82 9.27 11.45 0.37
CA ARG A 82 10.40 10.66 -0.14
C ARG A 82 11.70 10.82 0.66
N PRO A 83 12.15 12.03 1.04
CA PRO A 83 13.38 12.17 1.85
C PRO A 83 13.29 11.50 3.23
N ILE A 84 12.10 11.46 3.82
CA ILE A 84 11.86 10.79 5.10
C ILE A 84 12.06 9.28 4.93
N TRP A 85 11.49 8.72 3.86
CA TRP A 85 11.66 7.32 3.52
C TRP A 85 13.11 6.96 3.22
N ASP A 86 13.81 7.78 2.45
CA ASP A 86 15.23 7.59 2.15
C ASP A 86 16.06 7.55 3.45
N THR A 87 15.79 8.47 4.38
CA THR A 87 16.44 8.52 5.69
C THR A 87 16.15 7.27 6.53
N LEU A 88 14.89 6.82 6.58
CA LEU A 88 14.51 5.61 7.32
C LEU A 88 15.11 4.35 6.68
N ALA A 89 15.12 4.26 5.35
CA ALA A 89 15.69 3.14 4.61
C ALA A 89 17.19 3.01 4.89
N GLN A 90 17.93 4.11 4.81
CA GLN A 90 19.36 4.14 5.11
C GLN A 90 19.66 3.76 6.56
N ARG A 91 18.77 4.10 7.51
CA ARG A 91 18.98 3.84 8.93
C ARG A 91 18.63 2.41 9.35
N PHE A 92 17.58 1.83 8.77
CA PHE A 92 16.97 0.61 9.27
C PHE A 92 17.08 -0.59 8.32
N LEU A 93 17.51 -0.41 7.07
CA LEU A 93 17.65 -1.51 6.11
C LEU A 93 19.09 -1.72 5.67
N GLU A 94 19.48 -2.99 5.61
CA GLU A 94 20.77 -3.42 5.04
C GLU A 94 20.84 -3.15 3.52
N GLN A 95 19.70 -3.20 2.83
CA GLN A 95 19.58 -2.95 1.39
C GLN A 95 18.43 -1.98 1.10
N PRO A 96 18.68 -0.65 1.06
CA PRO A 96 17.63 0.36 0.88
C PRO A 96 16.96 0.31 -0.51
N SER A 97 17.61 -0.30 -1.50
CA SER A 97 17.06 -0.51 -2.85
C SER A 97 15.86 -1.45 -2.92
N ILE A 98 15.49 -2.13 -1.82
CA ILE A 98 14.31 -2.99 -1.73
C ILE A 98 13.01 -2.24 -1.40
N LEU A 99 13.08 -0.95 -1.11
CA LEU A 99 11.88 -0.14 -0.85
C LEU A 99 11.45 0.59 -2.12
N SER A 100 10.95 -0.17 -3.09
CA SER A 100 10.13 0.39 -4.18
C SER A 100 8.66 0.11 -3.93
N PHE A 101 7.80 0.98 -4.45
CA PHE A 101 6.36 0.76 -4.38
C PHE A 101 5.94 -0.58 -4.99
N ASP A 102 6.59 -1.00 -6.09
CA ASP A 102 6.34 -2.30 -6.73
C ASP A 102 6.65 -3.48 -5.80
N GLN A 103 7.68 -3.37 -4.96
CA GLN A 103 8.02 -4.41 -3.98
C GLN A 103 7.00 -4.42 -2.83
N ILE A 104 6.56 -3.25 -2.38
CA ILE A 104 5.58 -3.12 -1.27
C ILE A 104 4.18 -3.54 -1.72
N ASN A 105 3.81 -3.27 -2.97
CA ASN A 105 2.49 -3.56 -3.51
C ASN A 105 2.33 -5.02 -3.96
N ARG A 106 3.41 -5.83 -3.95
CA ARG A 106 3.34 -7.26 -4.22
C ARG A 106 2.89 -8.01 -2.96
N PRO A 107 1.77 -8.76 -3.00
CA PRO A 107 1.40 -9.63 -1.90
C PRO A 107 2.50 -10.68 -1.67
N PHE A 108 2.69 -11.12 -0.43
CA PHE A 108 3.69 -12.10 -0.02
C PHE A 108 3.82 -13.25 -1.02
N GLN A 109 4.85 -13.21 -1.88
CA GLN A 109 5.10 -14.24 -2.88
C GLN A 109 5.71 -15.47 -2.19
N THR A 110 5.24 -16.65 -2.56
CA THR A 110 5.98 -17.90 -2.28
C THR A 110 7.32 -17.82 -2.99
N THR A 111 8.43 -17.82 -2.24
CA THR A 111 9.66 -18.42 -2.75
C THR A 111 9.36 -19.90 -2.97
N VAL A 112 8.95 -20.26 -4.18
CA VAL A 112 9.06 -21.64 -4.63
C VAL A 112 10.57 -21.88 -4.70
N LYS A 113 11.11 -22.56 -3.70
CA LYS A 113 12.42 -23.19 -3.87
C LYS A 113 12.18 -24.26 -4.92
N THR A 114 12.49 -23.96 -6.18
CA THR A 114 12.63 -24.97 -7.21
C THR A 114 13.78 -25.87 -6.75
N LEU A 115 13.45 -26.97 -6.07
CA LEU A 115 14.37 -28.09 -5.94
C LEU A 115 14.45 -28.68 -7.33
N SER A 116 15.46 -28.25 -8.09
CA SER A 116 15.96 -28.99 -9.24
C SER A 116 16.50 -30.32 -8.72
N HIS A 117 15.82 -31.40 -9.09
CA HIS A 117 16.34 -32.76 -9.02
C HIS A 117 15.95 -33.50 -10.30
#